data_AF-A0A8T7CQ77-F1
#
_entry.id   AF-A0A8T7CQ77-F1
#
_cell.length_a   1.000
_cell.length_b   1.000
_cell.length_c   1.000
_cell.angle_alpha   90.00
_cell.angle_beta   90.00
_cell.angle_gamma   90.00
#
_symmetry.space_group_name_H-M   'P 1'
#
loop_
_entity.id
_entity.type
_entity.pdbx_description
1 polymer ?
#
loop_
_entity_poly.entity_id
_entity_poly.type
_entity_poly.pdbx_seq_one_letter_code
_entity_poly.pdbx_strand_id
1 'polypeptide(L)'
;GQKPIVTKARKSIAGFKVREGWPIGCKVTLRKERMYEFLDRLISIAIPRVRDFRGLSPKSFDGRGNYSMGVKEQIIFPEIDYDKIDALRGLDITITTTAKNDEEGRALLAAFNFPIKGQG
;
A
#
# COMPACT_ATOMS: atom_id res chain seq x y z
N GLY A 1 -14.18 -7.65 -2.18
CA GLY A 1 -13.01 -7.10 -2.91
C GLY A 1 -13.42 -6.08 -3.97
N GLN A 2 -12.50 -5.27 -4.51
CA GLN A 2 -12.77 -4.28 -5.58
C GLN A 2 -12.03 -4.68 -6.85
N LYS A 3 -12.69 -4.64 -8.01
CA LYS A 3 -12.01 -4.88 -9.29
C LYS A 3 -11.00 -3.75 -9.55
N PRO A 4 -9.73 -4.06 -9.82
CA PRO A 4 -8.73 -3.04 -10.14
C PRO A 4 -8.96 -2.44 -11.52
N ILE A 5 -8.49 -1.21 -11.69
CA ILE A 5 -8.43 -0.54 -12.99
C ILE A 5 -7.03 -0.75 -13.55
N VAL A 6 -6.96 -1.16 -14.82
CA VAL A 6 -5.69 -1.28 -15.56
C VAL A 6 -5.16 0.12 -15.86
N THR A 7 -3.92 0.40 -15.46
CA THR A 7 -3.24 1.65 -15.77
C THR A 7 -2.49 1.52 -17.08
N LYS A 8 -2.75 2.44 -18.00
CA LYS A 8 -2.12 2.49 -19.31
C LYS A 8 -0.98 3.51 -19.33
N ALA A 9 0.09 3.20 -20.05
CA ALA A 9 1.19 4.13 -20.28
C ALA A 9 0.69 5.38 -21.03
N ARG A 10 1.06 6.57 -20.56
CA ARG A 10 0.71 7.85 -21.20
C ARG A 10 1.69 8.28 -22.29
N LYS A 11 2.89 7.72 -22.30
CA LYS A 11 3.97 8.06 -23.23
C LYS A 11 4.75 6.81 -23.59
N SER A 12 5.27 6.78 -24.81
CA SER A 12 6.21 5.76 -25.25
C SER A 12 7.61 6.09 -24.72
N ILE A 13 8.28 5.10 -24.10
CA ILE A 13 9.65 5.25 -23.59
C ILE A 13 10.46 4.04 -24.03
N ALA A 14 11.34 4.24 -25.01
CA ALA A 14 12.12 3.16 -25.62
C ALA A 14 13.01 2.42 -24.61
N GLY A 15 13.63 3.13 -23.67
CA GLY A 15 14.48 2.53 -22.63
C GLY A 15 13.77 1.50 -21.74
N PHE A 16 12.46 1.66 -21.53
CA PHE A 16 11.63 0.69 -20.80
C PHE A 16 10.88 -0.29 -21.71
N LYS A 17 11.08 -0.19 -23.04
CA LYS A 17 10.35 -0.97 -24.05
C LYS A 17 8.82 -0.82 -23.92
N VAL A 18 8.35 0.35 -23.47
CA VAL A 18 6.92 0.65 -23.27
C VAL A 18 6.41 1.54 -24.40
N ARG A 19 5.22 1.24 -24.91
CA ARG A 19 4.49 2.07 -25.87
C ARG A 19 3.27 2.73 -25.21
N GLU A 20 2.90 3.90 -25.70
CA GLU A 20 1.68 4.59 -25.28
C GLU A 20 0.44 3.69 -25.42
N GLY A 21 -0.45 3.77 -24.42
CA GLY A 21 -1.67 2.96 -24.37
C GLY A 21 -1.49 1.53 -23.85
N TRP A 22 -0.26 1.04 -23.68
CA TRP A 22 -0.01 -0.31 -23.17
C TRP A 22 -0.38 -0.46 -21.69
N PRO A 23 -0.93 -1.61 -21.27
CA PRO A 23 -1.18 -1.90 -19.87
C PRO A 23 0.14 -2.12 -19.14
N ILE A 24 0.43 -1.29 -18.13
CA ILE A 24 1.70 -1.34 -17.38
C ILE A 24 1.51 -1.61 -15.88
N GLY A 25 0.27 -1.61 -15.42
CA GLY A 25 -0.03 -1.88 -14.02
C GLY A 25 -1.52 -1.92 -13.75
N CYS A 26 -1.86 -1.99 -12.47
CA CYS A 26 -3.23 -1.90 -12.01
C CYS A 26 -3.29 -1.09 -10.72
N LYS A 27 -4.44 -0.47 -10.45
CA LYS A 27 -4.68 0.24 -9.20
C LYS A 27 -6.11 0.10 -8.73
N VAL A 28 -6.29 0.26 -7.42
CA VAL A 28 -7.58 0.38 -6.76
C VAL A 28 -7.56 1.66 -5.94
N THR A 29 -8.70 2.32 -5.84
CA THR A 29 -8.91 3.38 -4.85
C THR A 29 -10.06 2.95 -3.96
N LEU A 30 -9.76 2.73 -2.69
CA LEU A 30 -10.73 2.38 -1.66
C LEU A 30 -11.21 3.65 -0.98
N ARG A 31 -12.51 3.74 -0.70
CA ARG A 31 -13.14 4.86 0.00
C ARG A 31 -14.21 4.36 0.96
N LYS A 32 -14.52 5.16 1.99
CA LYS A 32 -15.55 4.89 2.99
C LYS A 32 -15.29 3.54 3.70
N GLU A 33 -16.34 2.77 3.99
CA GLU A 33 -16.30 1.49 4.70
C GLU A 33 -15.21 0.54 4.17
N ARG A 34 -15.14 0.33 2.85
CA ARG A 34 -14.16 -0.57 2.22
C ARG A 34 -12.71 -0.18 2.48
N MET A 35 -12.45 1.11 2.68
CA MET A 35 -11.12 1.61 3.03
C MET A 35 -10.78 1.22 4.46
N TYR A 36 -11.71 1.44 5.40
CA TYR A 36 -11.51 1.09 6.80
C TYR A 36 -11.39 -0.43 7.01
N GLU A 37 -12.20 -1.24 6.34
CA GLU A 37 -12.08 -2.71 6.36
C GLU A 37 -10.74 -3.21 5.81
N PHE A 38 -10.21 -2.55 4.77
CA PHE A 38 -8.89 -2.89 4.24
C PHE A 38 -7.78 -2.45 5.20
N LEU A 39 -7.88 -1.26 5.78
CA LEU A 39 -6.93 -0.75 6.75
C LEU A 39 -6.87 -1.65 7.99
N ASP A 40 -8.02 -2.04 8.53
CA ASP A 40 -8.12 -2.95 9.67
C ASP A 40 -7.45 -4.29 9.37
N ARG A 41 -7.79 -4.95 8.25
CA ARG A 41 -7.13 -6.20 7.85
C ARG A 41 -5.65 -6.04 7.55
N LEU A 42 -5.23 -4.89 7.00
CA LEU A 42 -3.84 -4.60 6.75
C LEU A 42 -3.05 -4.57 8.06
N ILE A 43 -3.58 -3.90 9.09
CA ILE A 43 -2.93 -3.74 10.40
C ILE A 43 -2.99 -5.02 11.21
N SER A 44 -4.16 -5.64 11.34
CA SER A 44 -4.39 -6.77 12.24
C SER A 44 -3.97 -8.11 11.67
N ILE A 45 -3.94 -8.27 10.34
CA ILE A 45 -3.68 -9.56 9.69
C ILE A 45 -2.45 -9.52 8.78
N ALA A 46 -2.39 -8.59 7.82
CA ALA A 46 -1.38 -8.66 6.76
C ALA A 46 0.01 -8.22 7.22
N ILE A 47 0.14 -7.08 7.90
CA ILE A 47 1.44 -6.58 8.37
C ILE A 47 2.14 -7.57 9.34
N PRO A 48 1.45 -8.18 10.33
CA PRO A 48 2.07 -9.19 11.19
C PRO A 48 2.66 -10.40 10.47
N ARG A 49 2.17 -10.71 9.25
CA ARG A 49 2.67 -11.80 8.41
C ARG A 49 3.88 -11.43 7.56
N VAL A 50 4.31 -10.17 7.58
CA VAL A 50 5.53 -9.73 6.90
C VAL A 50 6.74 -10.36 7.61
N ARG A 51 7.56 -11.10 6.87
CA ARG A 51 8.79 -11.70 7.40
C ARG A 51 9.76 -10.62 7.89
N ASP A 52 10.36 -10.85 9.06
CA ASP A 52 11.33 -9.95 9.69
C ASP A 52 10.80 -8.52 9.91
N PHE A 53 9.50 -8.38 10.22
CA PHE A 53 8.90 -7.07 10.44
C PHE A 53 9.49 -6.35 11.68
N ARG A 54 9.97 -5.12 11.48
CA ARG A 54 10.61 -4.29 12.53
C ARG A 54 9.88 -2.96 12.77
N GLY A 55 8.62 -2.87 12.37
CA GLY A 55 7.87 -1.63 12.32
C GLY A 55 8.07 -0.88 11.01
N LEU A 56 7.05 -0.09 10.66
CA LEU A 56 6.99 0.75 9.47
C LEU A 56 7.79 2.04 9.66
N SER A 57 8.48 2.51 8.64
CA SER A 57 9.37 3.66 8.75
C SER A 57 8.60 4.97 8.98
N PRO A 58 8.88 5.75 10.03
CA PRO A 58 8.26 7.07 10.23
C PRO A 58 8.74 8.11 9.20
N LYS A 59 9.72 7.77 8.35
CA LYS A 59 10.23 8.64 7.27
C LYS A 59 9.44 8.52 5.97
N SER A 60 8.44 7.63 5.91
CA SER A 60 7.65 7.41 4.70
C SER A 60 6.45 8.35 4.55
N PHE A 61 6.38 9.39 5.39
CA PHE A 61 5.43 10.48 5.19
C PHE A 61 5.95 11.46 4.13
N ASP A 62 5.02 12.13 3.44
CA ASP A 62 5.32 13.02 2.31
C ASP A 62 5.48 14.51 2.68
N GLY A 63 5.50 14.85 3.97
CA GLY A 63 5.51 16.23 4.48
C GLY A 63 4.11 16.84 4.61
N ARG A 64 3.07 16.17 4.13
CA ARG A 64 1.67 16.63 4.16
C ARG A 64 0.76 15.61 4.83
N GLY A 65 1.32 14.75 5.69
CA GLY A 65 0.54 13.80 6.48
C GLY A 65 -0.02 12.61 5.70
N ASN A 66 0.41 12.39 4.45
CA ASN A 66 0.12 11.14 3.75
C ASN A 66 1.25 10.15 3.98
N TYR A 67 0.91 8.87 4.06
CA TYR A 67 1.87 7.81 4.35
C TYR A 67 1.92 6.81 3.19
N SER A 68 3.11 6.45 2.72
CA SER A 68 3.28 5.43 1.69
C SER A 68 4.13 4.26 2.16
N MET A 69 3.76 3.04 1.80
CA MET A 69 4.55 1.84 2.06
C MET A 69 4.54 0.88 0.88
N GLY A 70 5.68 0.22 0.68
CA GLY A 70 5.80 -0.91 -0.24
C GLY A 70 5.67 -2.23 0.49
N VAL A 71 4.92 -3.15 -0.09
CA VAL A 71 4.84 -4.56 0.29
C VAL A 71 5.56 -5.35 -0.80
N LYS A 72 6.55 -6.15 -0.41
CA LYS A 72 7.35 -6.91 -1.38
C LYS A 72 6.62 -8.10 -1.98
N GLU A 73 5.76 -8.73 -1.19
CA GLU A 73 5.12 -9.99 -1.55
C GLU A 73 3.63 -9.94 -1.18
N GLN A 74 2.76 -10.21 -2.15
CA GLN A 74 1.31 -10.20 -1.97
C GLN A 74 0.79 -11.32 -1.06
N ILE A 75 1.61 -12.32 -0.74
CA ILE A 75 1.24 -13.50 0.06
C ILE A 75 1.01 -13.19 1.54
N ILE A 76 1.30 -11.96 1.98
CA ILE A 76 0.98 -11.50 3.32
C ILE A 76 -0.53 -11.40 3.56
N PHE A 77 -1.32 -11.32 2.48
CA PHE A 77 -2.78 -11.28 2.53
C PHE A 77 -3.34 -12.71 2.56
N PRO A 78 -4.17 -13.09 3.56
CA PRO A 78 -4.75 -14.44 3.66
C PRO A 78 -5.65 -14.82 2.47
N GLU A 79 -6.18 -13.83 1.76
CA GLU A 79 -7.05 -14.05 0.61
C GLU A 79 -6.29 -14.52 -0.64
N ILE A 80 -4.95 -14.47 -0.63
CA ILE A 80 -4.10 -14.96 -1.71
C ILE A 80 -3.77 -16.43 -1.48
N ASP A 81 -4.15 -17.26 -2.44
CA ASP A 81 -3.78 -18.67 -2.50
C ASP A 81 -2.38 -18.81 -3.09
N TYR A 82 -1.43 -19.28 -2.28
CA TYR A 82 -0.03 -19.45 -2.67
C TYR A 82 0.13 -20.44 -3.84
N ASP A 83 -0.67 -21.50 -3.89
CA ASP A 83 -0.52 -22.54 -4.91
C ASP A 83 -1.03 -22.07 -6.28
N LYS A 84 -1.76 -20.95 -6.31
CA LYS A 84 -2.33 -20.35 -7.52
C LYS A 84 -1.55 -19.14 -8.04
N ILE A 85 -0.46 -18.73 -7.38
CA ILE A 85 0.37 -17.64 -7.89
C ILE A 85 1.46 -18.16 -8.83
N ASP A 86 1.63 -17.47 -9.97
CA ASP A 86 2.70 -17.71 -10.94
C ASP A 86 4.01 -17.02 -10.54
N ALA A 87 3.91 -15.89 -9.84
CA ALA A 87 5.04 -15.11 -9.37
C ALA A 87 4.71 -14.27 -8.14
N LEU A 88 5.73 -14.01 -7.31
CA LEU A 88 5.67 -12.99 -6.28
C LEU A 88 5.67 -11.61 -6.92
N ARG A 89 4.72 -10.78 -6.53
CA ARG A 89 4.51 -9.41 -6.98
C ARG A 89 4.38 -8.50 -5.76
N GLY A 90 5.11 -7.39 -5.80
CA GLY A 90 4.95 -6.33 -4.82
C GLY A 90 3.71 -5.48 -5.09
N LEU A 91 3.39 -4.64 -4.11
CA LEU A 91 2.37 -3.61 -4.23
C LEU A 91 2.75 -2.41 -3.38
N ASP A 92 2.33 -1.23 -3.82
CA ASP A 92 2.48 0.01 -3.07
C ASP A 92 1.12 0.44 -2.52
N ILE A 93 1.10 0.85 -1.26
CA ILE A 93 -0.08 1.35 -0.55
C ILE A 93 0.21 2.77 -0.13
N THR A 94 -0.68 3.70 -0.50
CA THR A 94 -0.66 5.08 -0.03
C THR A 94 -1.93 5.37 0.76
N ILE A 95 -1.75 5.80 2.01
CA ILE A 95 -2.82 6.27 2.88
C ILE A 95 -2.85 7.79 2.77
N THR A 96 -3.94 8.30 2.20
CA THR A 96 -4.17 9.74 2.07
C THR A 96 -5.03 10.23 3.23
N THR A 97 -4.61 11.32 3.87
CA THR A 97 -5.32 11.92 5.00
C THR A 97 -5.61 13.40 4.73
N THR A 98 -6.37 14.03 5.63
CA THR A 98 -6.59 15.49 5.62
C THR A 98 -5.63 16.24 6.54
N ALA A 99 -4.65 15.55 7.13
CA ALA A 99 -3.62 16.17 7.95
C ALA A 99 -2.82 17.19 7.13
N LYS A 100 -2.30 18.22 7.80
CA LYS A 100 -1.52 19.28 7.13
C LYS A 100 -0.02 19.03 7.17
N ASN A 101 0.43 18.20 8.10
CA ASN A 101 1.83 17.88 8.34
C ASN A 101 1.98 16.42 8.81
N ASP A 102 3.22 15.96 8.88
CA ASP A 102 3.55 14.58 9.22
C ASP A 102 3.29 14.24 10.69
N GLU A 103 3.28 15.23 11.58
CA GLU A 103 3.00 15.00 13.00
C GLU A 103 1.53 14.64 13.21
N GLU A 104 0.61 15.42 12.63
CA GLU A 104 -0.82 15.14 12.60
C GLU A 104 -1.12 13.79 11.92
N GLY A 105 -0.50 13.55 10.76
CA GLY A 105 -0.67 12.30 10.03
C GLY A 105 -0.18 11.09 10.83
N ARG A 106 0.96 11.23 11.52
CA ARG A 106 1.51 10.18 12.38
C ARG A 106 0.65 9.94 13.61
N ALA A 107 0.18 10.99 14.27
CA ALA A 107 -0.72 10.86 15.42
C ALA A 107 -2.04 10.16 15.04
N LEU A 108 -2.60 10.49 13.88
CA LEU A 108 -3.79 9.83 13.35
C LEU A 108 -3.54 8.33 13.11
N LEU A 109 -2.47 7.97 12.40
CA LEU A 109 -2.15 6.56 12.15
C LEU A 109 -1.82 5.80 13.43
N ALA A 110 -1.15 6.44 14.39
CA ALA A 110 -0.91 5.85 15.71
C ALA A 110 -2.22 5.55 16.45
N ALA A 111 -3.23 6.42 16.38
CA ALA A 111 -4.55 6.17 16.95
C ALA A 111 -5.29 4.99 16.30
N PHE A 112 -4.94 4.63 15.06
CA PHE A 112 -5.40 3.41 14.39
C PHE A 112 -4.54 2.17 14.70
N ASN A 113 -3.61 2.26 15.66
CA ASN A 113 -2.63 1.22 15.98
C ASN A 113 -1.76 0.81 14.78
N PHE A 114 -1.50 1.76 13.87
CA PHE A 114 -0.64 1.51 12.73
C PHE A 114 0.81 1.30 13.21
N PRO A 115 1.49 0.21 12.83
CA PRO A 115 2.71 -0.24 13.51
C PRO A 115 3.96 0.52 13.02
N ILE A 116 4.06 1.81 13.36
CA ILE A 116 5.19 2.69 13.02
C ILE A 116 6.34 2.46 14.01
N LYS A 117 7.55 2.26 13.47
CA LYS A 117 8.77 2.02 14.25
C LYS A 117 9.07 3.21 15.17
N GLY A 118 9.32 2.93 16.44
CA GLY A 118 9.67 3.95 17.45
C GLY A 118 8.46 4.64 18.11
N GLN A 119 7.25 4.12 17.89
CA GLN A 119 6.08 4.43 18.69
C GLN A 119 5.62 3.16 19.40
N GLY A 120 5.71 3.18 20.72
CA GLY A 120 5.38 2.12 21.67
C GLY A 120 5.64 2.64 23.07
#